data_AF-A0A841BC48-F1
#
_entry.id   AF-A0A841BC48-F1
#
_cell.length_a   1.000
_cell.length_b   1.000
_cell.length_c   1.000
_cell.angle_alpha   90.00
_cell.angle_beta   90.00
_cell.angle_gamma   90.00
#
_symmetry.space_group_name_H-M   'P 1'
#
loop_
_entity.id
_entity.type
_entity.pdbx_description
1 polymer ?
#
loop_
_entity_poly.entity_id
_entity_poly.type
_entity_poly.pdbx_seq_one_letter_code
_entity_poly.pdbx_strand_id
1 'polypeptide(L)'
;MTAFVLALLIGLLALTGLSLDGGLALASKIRAGGQAESAARAGAQALDLAAYRANGTVRIDPARARDLAQRYLASVGATGTVAVAGDTVTVKVTATYQTQLLSLAGIDDIHTHGRGAAHPQRGVTGIEP
;
A
#
# COMPACT_ATOMS: atom_id res chain seq x y z
N MET A 1 -24.90 -15.11 41.14
CA MET A 1 -25.31 -15.30 39.72
C MET A 1 -24.97 -14.12 38.81
N THR A 2 -24.94 -12.87 39.30
CA THR A 2 -24.65 -11.68 38.48
C THR A 2 -23.19 -11.52 38.07
N ALA A 3 -22.23 -11.76 38.97
CA ALA A 3 -20.80 -11.55 38.67
C ALA A 3 -20.27 -12.43 37.52
N PHE A 4 -20.66 -13.70 37.49
CA PHE A 4 -20.26 -14.63 36.43
C PHE A 4 -20.82 -14.21 35.06
N VAL A 5 -22.09 -13.83 35.00
CA VAL A 5 -22.74 -13.36 33.76
C VAL A 5 -22.08 -12.06 33.27
N LEU A 6 -21.75 -11.13 34.18
CA LEU A 6 -21.04 -9.91 33.83
C LEU A 6 -19.64 -10.21 33.25
N ALA A 7 -18.88 -11.12 33.87
CA ALA A 7 -17.58 -11.51 33.35
C ALA A 7 -17.68 -12.13 31.94
N LEU A 8 -18.68 -12.98 31.71
CA LEU A 8 -18.91 -13.60 30.40
C LEU A 8 -19.31 -12.58 29.32
N LEU A 9 -20.17 -11.62 29.66
CA LEU A 9 -20.54 -10.54 28.75
C LEU A 9 -19.34 -9.66 28.37
N ILE A 10 -18.50 -9.30 29.35
CA ILE A 10 -17.28 -8.53 29.09
C ILE A 10 -16.34 -9.31 28.16
N GLY A 11 -16.14 -10.61 28.42
CA GLY A 11 -15.33 -11.47 27.56
C GLY A 11 -15.86 -11.54 26.13
N LEU A 12 -17.18 -11.66 25.96
CA LEU A 12 -17.81 -11.71 24.64
C LEU A 12 -17.65 -10.39 23.88
N LEU A 13 -17.88 -9.25 24.55
CA LEU A 13 -17.68 -7.93 23.98
C LEU A 13 -16.22 -7.70 23.56
N ALA A 14 -15.26 -8.14 24.38
CA ALA A 14 -13.84 -8.06 24.04
C ALA A 14 -13.49 -8.88 22.79
N LEU A 15 -14.01 -10.11 22.67
CA LEU A 15 -13.82 -10.95 21.48
C LEU A 15 -14.48 -10.37 20.22
N THR A 16 -15.67 -9.79 20.36
CA THR A 16 -16.35 -9.09 19.27
C THR A 16 -15.57 -7.86 18.81
N GLY A 17 -15.08 -7.04 19.74
CA GLY A 17 -14.26 -5.88 19.43
C GLY A 17 -12.97 -6.27 18.71
N LEU A 18 -12.27 -7.29 19.22
CA LEU A 18 -11.06 -7.79 18.59
C LEU A 18 -11.29 -8.32 17.17
N SER A 19 -12.40 -9.04 16.94
CA SER A 19 -12.72 -9.59 15.62
C SER A 19 -13.03 -8.50 14.60
N LEU A 20 -13.78 -7.47 15.02
CA LEU A 20 -14.16 -6.35 14.16
C LEU A 20 -12.98 -5.45 13.84
N ASP A 21 -12.30 -4.94 14.87
CA ASP A 21 -11.17 -4.03 14.68
C ASP A 21 -9.96 -4.74 14.07
N GLY A 22 -9.72 -6.01 14.43
CA GLY A 22 -8.70 -6.83 13.82
C GLY A 22 -8.95 -7.07 12.32
N GLY A 23 -10.20 -7.33 11.92
CA GLY A 23 -10.58 -7.46 10.53
C GLY A 23 -10.38 -6.16 9.74
N LEU A 24 -10.76 -5.03 10.32
CA LEU A 24 -10.61 -3.71 9.71
C LEU A 24 -9.14 -3.28 9.58
N ALA A 25 -8.31 -3.57 10.58
CA ALA A 25 -6.87 -3.36 10.54
C ALA A 25 -6.21 -4.20 9.45
N LEU A 26 -6.59 -5.49 9.31
CA LEU A 26 -6.08 -6.34 8.24
C LEU A 26 -6.48 -5.82 6.86
N ALA A 27 -7.75 -5.41 6.68
CA ALA A 27 -8.22 -4.82 5.44
C ALA A 27 -7.46 -3.51 5.10
N SER A 28 -7.16 -2.67 6.10
CA SER A 28 -6.31 -1.48 5.94
C SER A 28 -4.92 -1.84 5.43
N LYS A 29 -4.29 -2.86 6.03
CA LYS A 29 -2.97 -3.34 5.63
C LYS A 29 -2.95 -3.83 4.18
N ILE A 30 -3.94 -4.63 3.77
CA ILE A 30 -4.07 -5.12 2.40
C ILE A 30 -4.24 -3.95 1.42
N ARG A 31 -5.09 -2.97 1.74
CA ARG A 31 -5.28 -1.77 0.93
C ARG A 31 -3.99 -0.96 0.78
N ALA A 32 -3.27 -0.70 1.86
CA ALA A 32 -1.99 0.02 1.82
C ALA A 32 -0.96 -0.70 0.94
N GLY A 33 -0.92 -2.04 0.98
CA GLY A 33 -0.09 -2.86 0.10
C GLY A 33 -0.46 -2.68 -1.38
N GLY A 34 -1.74 -2.85 -1.72
CA GLY A 34 -2.22 -2.69 -3.10
C GLY A 34 -2.03 -1.28 -3.66
N GLN A 35 -2.19 -0.24 -2.83
CA GLN A 35 -1.88 1.14 -3.19
C GLN A 35 -0.38 1.33 -3.46
N ALA A 36 0.49 0.77 -2.61
CA ALA A 36 1.94 0.85 -2.79
C ALA A 36 2.38 0.15 -4.08
N GLU A 37 1.83 -1.03 -4.39
CA GLU A 37 2.12 -1.73 -5.64
C GLU A 37 1.66 -0.96 -6.87
N SER A 38 0.44 -0.40 -6.82
CA SER A 38 -0.10 0.38 -7.93
C SER A 38 0.69 1.67 -8.17
N ALA A 39 1.11 2.34 -7.09
CA ALA A 39 2.00 3.50 -7.17
C ALA A 39 3.36 3.13 -7.76
N ALA A 40 3.94 1.99 -7.34
CA ALA A 40 5.20 1.51 -7.89
C ALA A 40 5.07 1.20 -9.39
N ARG A 41 3.98 0.54 -9.80
CA ARG A 41 3.68 0.27 -11.22
C ARG A 41 3.53 1.56 -12.02
N ALA A 42 2.84 2.57 -11.49
CA ALA A 42 2.71 3.87 -12.14
C ALA A 42 4.08 4.55 -12.32
N GLY A 43 4.94 4.51 -11.29
CA GLY A 43 6.31 5.03 -11.39
C GLY A 43 7.17 4.26 -12.39
N ALA A 44 7.03 2.93 -12.46
CA ALA A 44 7.78 2.08 -13.40
C ALA A 44 7.38 2.29 -14.87
N GLN A 45 6.24 2.94 -15.14
CA GLN A 45 5.83 3.35 -16.49
C GLN A 45 6.56 4.62 -16.98
N ALA A 46 7.33 5.30 -16.12
CA ALA A 46 8.17 6.41 -16.53
C ALA A 46 9.40 5.93 -17.32
N LEU A 47 9.18 5.50 -18.56
CA LEU A 47 10.26 5.25 -19.51
C LEU A 47 10.98 6.56 -19.86
N ASP A 48 12.30 6.49 -19.94
CA ASP A 48 13.10 7.50 -20.60
C ASP A 48 12.89 7.38 -22.13
N LEU A 49 11.92 8.14 -22.65
CA LEU A 49 11.62 8.18 -24.07
C LEU A 49 12.78 8.75 -24.90
N ALA A 50 13.69 9.54 -24.31
CA ALA A 50 14.84 10.09 -25.03
C ALA A 50 15.90 9.00 -25.25
N ALA A 51 16.25 8.24 -24.21
CA ALA A 51 17.13 7.07 -24.34
C ALA A 51 16.50 5.92 -25.15
N TYR A 52 15.18 5.76 -25.07
CA TYR A 52 14.50 4.77 -25.91
C TYR A 52 14.57 5.13 -27.40
N ARG A 53 14.37 6.40 -27.76
CA ARG A 53 14.40 6.85 -29.16
C ARG A 53 15.82 6.99 -29.73
N ALA A 54 16.81 7.33 -28.90
CA ALA A 54 18.19 7.54 -29.36
C ALA A 54 18.96 6.22 -29.52
N ASN A 55 18.73 5.25 -28.64
CA ASN A 55 19.56 4.04 -28.54
C ASN A 55 18.77 2.76 -28.22
N GLY A 56 17.43 2.78 -28.31
CA GLY A 56 16.59 1.60 -28.06
C GLY A 56 16.63 1.08 -26.62
N THR A 57 17.25 1.84 -25.71
CA THR A 57 17.52 1.42 -24.33
C THR A 57 16.31 1.72 -23.46
N VAL A 58 15.74 0.67 -22.85
CA VAL A 58 14.65 0.81 -21.88
C VAL A 58 15.28 1.10 -20.53
N ARG A 59 15.14 2.34 -20.06
CA ARG A 59 15.62 2.77 -18.75
C ARG A 59 14.58 3.70 -18.14
N ILE A 60 14.45 3.67 -16.82
CA ILE A 60 13.60 4.61 -16.10
C ILE A 60 14.28 5.98 -15.94
N ASP A 61 13.52 7.06 -16.16
CA ASP A 61 13.87 8.40 -15.67
C ASP A 61 13.50 8.49 -14.17
N PRO A 62 14.48 8.58 -13.25
CA PRO A 62 14.20 8.58 -11.82
C PRO A 62 13.40 9.78 -11.33
N ALA A 63 13.48 10.94 -11.98
CA ALA A 63 12.72 12.12 -11.60
C ALA A 63 11.25 11.94 -12.01
N ARG A 64 11.02 11.50 -13.25
CA ARG A 64 9.68 11.23 -13.78
C ARG A 64 9.00 10.06 -13.09
N ALA A 65 9.73 9.01 -12.72
CA ALA A 65 9.20 7.88 -11.95
C ALA A 65 8.70 8.29 -10.57
N ARG A 66 9.44 9.16 -9.88
CA ARG A 66 9.03 9.72 -8.58
C ARG A 66 7.75 10.54 -8.72
N ASP A 67 7.72 11.44 -9.70
CA ASP A 67 6.56 12.29 -9.97
C ASP A 67 5.30 11.46 -10.30
N LEU A 68 5.39 10.46 -11.19
CA LEU A 68 4.25 9.59 -11.51
C LEU A 68 3.75 8.78 -10.30
N ALA A 69 4.66 8.21 -9.51
CA ALA A 69 4.29 7.46 -8.32
C ALA A 69 3.66 8.37 -7.24
N GLN A 70 4.19 9.59 -7.05
CA GLN A 70 3.64 10.57 -6.12
C GLN A 70 2.26 11.08 -6.56
N ARG A 71 2.07 11.32 -7.86
CA ARG A 71 0.75 11.69 -8.42
C ARG A 71 -0.29 10.60 -8.19
N TYR A 72 0.10 9.34 -8.35
CA TYR A 72 -0.80 8.22 -8.03
C TYR A 72 -1.16 8.19 -6.54
N LEU A 73 -0.18 8.36 -5.64
CA LEU A 73 -0.45 8.42 -4.20
C LEU A 73 -1.41 9.56 -3.85
N ALA A 74 -1.20 10.75 -4.43
CA ALA A 74 -2.06 11.90 -4.25
C ALA A 74 -3.49 11.66 -4.77
N SER A 75 -3.66 10.99 -5.92
CA SER A 75 -4.99 10.74 -6.50
C SER A 75 -5.84 9.77 -5.68
N VAL A 76 -5.21 8.86 -4.94
CA VAL A 76 -5.91 7.92 -4.03
C VAL A 76 -5.90 8.38 -2.58
N GLY A 77 -5.39 9.58 -2.29
CA GLY A 77 -5.29 10.14 -0.93
C GLY A 77 -4.35 9.37 0.00
N ALA A 78 -3.42 8.58 -0.54
CA ALA A 78 -2.46 7.80 0.24
C ALA A 78 -1.22 8.63 0.57
N THR A 79 -0.69 8.48 1.79
CA THR A 79 0.58 9.08 2.20
C THR A 79 1.69 8.04 2.14
N GLY A 80 2.81 8.39 1.52
CA GLY A 80 3.91 7.43 1.35
C GLY A 80 5.22 8.04 0.86
N THR A 81 6.25 7.21 0.83
CA THR A 81 7.58 7.55 0.31
C THR A 81 7.88 6.73 -0.95
N VAL A 82 8.53 7.36 -1.92
CA VAL A 82 8.93 6.74 -3.18
C VAL A 82 10.44 6.73 -3.29
N ALA A 83 11.03 5.56 -3.53
CA ALA A 83 12.44 5.36 -3.79
C ALA A 83 12.62 4.75 -5.17
N VAL A 84 13.56 5.26 -5.96
CA VAL A 84 13.91 4.73 -7.28
C VAL A 84 15.38 4.35 -7.26
N ALA A 85 15.67 3.09 -7.58
CA ALA A 85 17.02 2.54 -7.63
C ALA A 85 17.18 1.73 -8.92
N GLY A 86 18.04 2.19 -9.83
CA GLY A 86 18.14 1.61 -11.17
C GLY A 86 16.78 1.63 -11.87
N ASP A 87 16.33 0.46 -12.32
CA ASP A 87 15.02 0.27 -12.96
C ASP A 87 13.95 -0.25 -11.98
N THR A 88 14.15 -0.12 -10.67
CA THR A 88 13.15 -0.51 -9.67
C THR A 88 12.59 0.70 -8.95
N VAL A 89 11.27 0.85 -8.98
CA VAL A 89 10.52 1.82 -8.18
C VAL A 89 9.96 1.09 -6.97
N THR A 90 10.33 1.52 -5.77
CA THR A 90 9.78 1.03 -4.49
C THR A 90 8.94 2.13 -3.85
N VAL A 91 7.72 1.81 -3.46
CA VAL A 91 6.83 2.71 -2.74
C VAL A 91 6.48 2.11 -1.37
N LYS A 92 6.49 2.95 -0.35
CA LYS A 92 6.01 2.62 1.00
C LYS A 92 4.85 3.53 1.37
N VAL A 93 3.70 2.96 1.68
CA VAL A 93 2.50 3.67 2.11
C VAL A 93 2.32 3.48 3.61
N THR A 94 1.93 4.54 4.32
CA THR A 94 1.56 4.47 5.74
C THR A 94 0.11 4.92 5.89
N ALA A 95 -0.66 4.15 6.64
CA ALA A 95 -2.06 4.43 6.94
C ALA A 95 -2.31 4.22 8.44
N THR A 96 -3.03 5.16 9.06
CA THR A 96 -3.50 5.05 10.43
C THR A 96 -4.99 4.73 10.42
N TYR A 97 -5.38 3.69 11.15
CA TYR A 97 -6.78 3.31 11.32
C TYR A 97 -7.19 3.52 12.78
N GLN A 98 -8.27 4.29 13.00
CA GLN A 98 -8.85 4.49 14.32
C GLN A 98 -9.73 3.29 14.67
N THR A 99 -9.48 2.64 15.80
CA THR A 99 -10.28 1.48 16.23
C THR A 99 -11.65 1.95 16.74
N GLN A 100 -12.66 1.09 16.64
CA GLN A 100 -14.00 1.43 17.13
C GLN A 100 -14.27 0.81 18.50
N LEU A 101 -14.19 -0.52 18.63
CA LEU A 101 -14.47 -1.20 19.90
C LEU A 101 -13.22 -1.33 20.77
N LEU A 102 -12.04 -1.47 20.18
CA LEU A 102 -10.76 -1.54 20.89
C LEU A 102 -10.42 -0.24 21.62
N SER A 103 -10.98 0.89 21.19
CA SER A 103 -10.90 2.17 21.91
C SER A 103 -11.47 2.08 23.33
N LEU A 104 -12.52 1.28 23.53
CA LEU A 104 -13.11 1.02 24.85
C LEU A 104 -12.15 0.23 25.77
N ALA A 105 -11.17 -0.45 25.19
CA ALA A 105 -10.08 -1.14 25.87
C ALA A 105 -8.77 -0.34 25.88
N GLY A 106 -8.78 0.92 25.43
CA GLY A 106 -7.62 1.84 25.44
C GLY A 106 -6.67 1.71 24.25
N ILE A 107 -7.07 1.05 23.16
CA ILE A 107 -6.28 0.98 21.92
C ILE A 107 -6.96 1.87 20.89
N ASP A 108 -6.54 3.13 20.76
CA ASP A 108 -7.26 4.11 19.94
C ASP A 108 -6.96 3.99 18.44
N ASP A 109 -5.74 3.61 18.07
CA ASP A 109 -5.34 3.51 16.68
C ASP A 109 -4.35 2.39 16.39
N ILE A 110 -4.33 1.98 15.12
CA ILE A 110 -3.44 0.97 14.57
C ILE A 110 -2.73 1.56 13.36
N HIS A 111 -1.41 1.65 13.45
CA HIS A 111 -0.56 2.00 12.32
C HIS A 111 -0.33 0.80 11.40
N THR A 112 -0.59 0.99 10.11
CA THR A 112 -0.36 -0.03 9.08
C THR A 112 0.58 0.51 8.00
N HIS A 113 1.45 -0.36 7.52
CA HIS A 113 2.39 -0.05 6.45
C HIS A 113 2.18 -1.01 5.28
N GLY A 114 2.21 -0.46 4.07
CA GLY A 114 2.23 -1.21 2.81
C GLY A 114 3.52 -0.92 2.06
N ARG A 115 4.07 -1.94 1.38
CA ARG A 115 5.24 -1.78 0.50
C ARG A 115 4.96 -2.46 -0.82
N GLY A 116 5.27 -1.77 -1.92
CA GLY A 116 5.20 -2.30 -3.27
C GLY A 116 6.49 -1.96 -4.03
N ALA A 117 6.87 -2.83 -4.96
CA ALA A 117 7.97 -2.59 -5.87
C ALA A 117 7.57 -2.99 -7.29
N ALA A 118 8.06 -2.27 -8.28
CA ALA A 118 7.83 -2.56 -9.68
C ALA A 118 9.06 -2.21 -10.52
N HIS A 119 9.22 -2.93 -11.62
CA HIS A 119 10.26 -2.74 -12.62
C HIS A 119 9.62 -2.78 -14.01
N PRO A 120 10.10 -1.98 -14.98
CA PRO A 120 9.61 -1.97 -16.35
C PRO A 120 9.79 -3.36 -16.96
N GLN A 121 8.74 -3.89 -17.55
CA GLN A 121 8.79 -5.10 -18.35
C GLN A 121 8.58 -4.68 -19.82
N ARG A 122 9.39 -5.21 -20.74
CA ARG A 122 9.15 -5.03 -22.18
C ARG A 122 7.86 -5.77 -22.53
N GLY A 123 6.92 -5.10 -23.19
CA GLY A 123 5.75 -5.77 -23.76
C GLY A 123 6.16 -6.82 -24.81
N VAL A 124 5.33 -7.83 -25.03
CA VAL A 124 5.59 -8.91 -26.02
C VAL A 124 5.83 -8.30 -27.40
N THR A 125 7.06 -8.41 -27.92
CA THR A 125 7.46 -7.89 -29.23
C THR A 125 7.41 -8.95 -30.34
N GLY A 126 6.72 -10.08 -30.17
CA GLY A 126 6.63 -11.10 -31.20
C GLY A 126 5.29 -11.83 -31.19
N ILE A 127 4.52 -11.67 -32.27
CA ILE A 127 3.68 -12.75 -32.80
C ILE A 127 4.63 -13.63 -33.62
N GLU A 128 5.03 -14.77 -33.06
CA GLU A 128 5.75 -15.78 -33.83
C GLU A 128 4.72 -16.48 -34.75
N PRO A 129 4.91 -16.44 -36.09
CA PRO A 129 3.99 -17.05 -37.05
C PRO A 129 4.06 -18.58 -37.07
#